data_AF-D6XYI7-F1
#
_entry.id   AF-D6XYI7-F1
#
_cell.length_a   1.000
_cell.length_b   1.000
_cell.length_c   1.000
_cell.angle_alpha   90.00
_cell.angle_beta   90.00
_cell.angle_gamma   90.00
#
_symmetry.space_group_name_H-M   'P 1'
#
loop_
_entity.id
_entity.type
_entity.pdbx_description
1 polymer ?
#
loop_
_entity_poly.entity_id
_entity_poly.type
_entity_poly.pdbx_seq_one_letter_code
_entity_poly.pdbx_strand_id
1 'polypeptide(L)' 'MNRQEPKEQKLSLLHERMEQLSRMLDELDPEKTEVEDIDRLLGMLDDLENQCQAYREQHGN' A
#
# COMPACT_ATOMS: atom_id res chain seq x y z
N MET A 1 -8.18 -1.27 29.96
CA MET A 1 -7.67 -1.89 28.72
C MET A 1 -8.52 -1.38 27.57
N ASN A 2 -7.99 -0.46 26.78
CA ASN A 2 -8.74 0.32 25.81
C ASN A 2 -8.94 -0.49 24.53
N ARG A 3 -10.19 -0.83 24.16
CA ARG A 3 -10.53 -1.66 22.98
C ARG A 3 -10.58 -0.83 21.68
N GLN A 4 -9.61 0.05 21.44
CA GLN A 4 -9.56 0.88 20.22
C GLN A 4 -8.50 0.42 19.19
N GLU A 5 -7.76 -0.65 19.48
CA GLU A 5 -6.51 -0.96 18.80
C GLU A 5 -6.56 -1.54 17.35
N PRO A 6 -7.58 -2.29 16.89
CA PRO A 6 -7.49 -2.96 15.58
C PRO A 6 -7.65 -2.02 14.37
N LYS A 7 -8.23 -0.82 14.54
CA LYS A 7 -8.47 0.12 13.43
C LYS A 7 -7.22 0.97 13.13
N GLU A 8 -6.65 1.56 14.17
CA GLU A 8 -5.43 2.37 14.05
C GLU A 8 -4.26 1.50 13.56
N GLN A 9 -4.13 0.27 14.08
CA GLN A 9 -3.10 -0.68 13.63
C GLN A 9 -3.22 -1.05 12.14
N LYS A 10 -4.44 -1.23 11.62
CA LYS A 10 -4.66 -1.53 10.19
C LYS A 10 -4.32 -0.35 9.29
N LEU A 11 -4.70 0.87 9.70
CA LEU A 11 -4.37 2.08 8.96
C LEU A 11 -2.85 2.36 8.98
N SER A 12 -2.20 2.17 10.12
CA SER A 12 -0.74 2.29 10.22
C SER A 12 -0.01 1.29 9.32
N LEU A 13 -0.49 0.05 9.22
CA LEU A 13 0.09 -0.95 8.32
C LEU A 13 -0.07 -0.59 6.84
N LEU A 14 -1.24 -0.06 6.44
CA LEU A 14 -1.45 0.42 5.07
C LEU A 14 -0.53 1.61 4.75
N HIS A 15 -0.35 2.52 5.71
CA HIS A 15 0.58 3.64 5.58
C HIS A 15 2.04 3.18 5.43
N GLU A 16 2.50 2.22 6.25
CA GLU A 16 3.85 1.63 6.12
C GLU A 16 4.06 0.98 4.74
N ARG A 17 3.06 0.26 4.23
CA ARG A 17 3.14 -0.36 2.90
C ARG A 17 3.23 0.66 1.78
N MET A 18 2.47 1.75 1.89
CA MET A 18 2.52 2.85 0.94
C MET A 18 3.90 3.53 0.95
N GLU A 19 4.48 3.72 2.13
CA GLU A 19 5.81 4.31 2.27
C GLU A 19 6.92 3.38 1.75
N GLN A 20 6.79 2.07 1.96
CA GLN A 20 7.68 1.08 1.35
C GLN A 20 7.62 1.11 -0.18
N LEU A 21 6.42 1.19 -0.75
CA LEU A 21 6.24 1.30 -2.20
C LEU A 21 6.88 2.58 -2.74
N SER A 22 6.70 3.72 -2.05
CA SER A 22 7.33 4.99 -2.42
C SER A 22 8.85 4.90 -2.47
N ARG A 23 9.47 4.26 -1.47
CA ARG A 23 10.92 4.06 -1.45
C ARG A 23 11.40 3.14 -2.57
N MET A 24 10.65 2.08 -2.85
CA MET A 24 10.96 1.19 -3.97
C MET A 24 10.93 1.95 -5.30
N LEU A 25 9.98 2.87 -5.50
CA LEU A 25 9.92 3.72 -6.69
C LEU A 25 11.13 4.68 -6.77
N ASP A 26 11.54 5.26 -5.65
CA ASP A 26 12.71 6.15 -5.60
C ASP A 26 14.04 5.40 -5.87
N GLU A 27 14.10 4.10 -5.55
CA GLU A 27 15.26 3.23 -5.76
C GLU A 27 15.35 2.65 -7.17
N LEU A 28 14.33 2.85 -8.02
CA LEU A 28 14.36 2.36 -9.40
C LEU A 28 15.45 3.05 -10.23
N ASP A 29 16.30 2.22 -10.83
CA ASP A 29 17.26 2.66 -11.82
C ASP A 29 16.61 2.57 -13.22
N PRO A 30 16.32 3.71 -13.89
CA PRO A 30 15.62 3.70 -15.18
C PRO A 30 16.42 3.02 -16.29
N GLU A 31 17.74 2.83 -16.13
CA GLU A 31 18.56 2.11 -17.10
C GLU A 31 18.48 0.58 -16.93
N LYS A 32 17.99 0.10 -15.78
CA LYS A 32 17.88 -1.34 -15.46
C LYS A 32 16.45 -1.83 -15.26
N THR A 33 15.51 -0.92 -15.08
CA THR A 33 14.11 -1.24 -14.79
C THR A 33 13.40 -1.56 -16.09
N GLU A 34 12.87 -2.77 -16.20
CA GLU A 34 12.10 -3.21 -17.36
C GLU A 34 10.61 -2.89 -17.20
N VAL A 35 9.87 -2.95 -18.30
CA VAL A 35 8.41 -2.67 -18.30
C VAL A 35 7.68 -3.64 -17.38
N GLU A 36 8.09 -4.90 -17.34
CA GLU A 36 7.51 -5.91 -16.45
C GLU A 36 7.74 -5.57 -14.96
N ASP A 37 8.79 -4.83 -14.62
CA ASP A 37 9.05 -4.40 -13.25
C ASP A 37 8.07 -3.28 -12.85
N ILE A 38 7.80 -2.37 -13.78
CA ILE A 38 6.79 -1.31 -13.64
C ILE A 38 5.39 -1.93 -13.50
N ASP A 39 5.06 -2.92 -14.33
CA ASP A 39 3.77 -3.62 -14.27
C ASP A 39 3.56 -4.31 -12.91
N ARG A 40 4.62 -4.88 -12.32
CA ARG A 40 4.54 -5.48 -10.97
C ARG A 40 4.32 -4.43 -9.89
N LEU A 41 4.96 -3.27 -9.99
CA LEU A 41 4.77 -2.17 -9.04
C LEU A 41 3.36 -1.59 -9.13
N LEU A 42 2.82 -1.45 -10.34
CA LEU A 42 1.43 -1.03 -10.55
C LEU A 42 0.45 -2.03 -9.95
N GLY A 43 0.67 -3.33 -10.14
CA GLY A 43 -0.15 -4.36 -9.50
C GLY A 43 -0.11 -4.30 -7.96
N MET A 44 1.06 -4.05 -7.38
CA MET A 44 1.19 -3.87 -5.92
C MET A 44 0.46 -2.61 -5.42
N LEU A 45 0.45 -1.54 -6.21
CA LEU A 45 -0.29 -0.31 -5.90
C LEU A 45 -1.81 -0.54 -5.98
N ASP A 46 -2.30 -1.22 -7.02
CA ASP A 46 -3.72 -1.56 -7.19
C ASP A 46 -4.21 -2.46 -6.03
N ASP A 47 -3.41 -3.44 -5.63
CA ASP A 47 -3.72 -4.31 -4.48
C ASP A 47 -3.82 -3.51 -3.17
N LEU A 48 -2.96 -2.50 -3.00
CA LEU A 48 -2.99 -1.62 -1.83
C LEU A 48 -4.22 -0.71 -1.85
N GLU A 49 -4.59 -0.17 -3.01
CA GLU A 49 -5.80 0.63 -3.20
C GLU A 49 -7.05 -0.19 -2.88
N ASN A 50 -7.14 -1.42 -3.41
CA ASN A 50 -8.24 -2.35 -3.14
C ASN A 50 -8.39 -2.65 -1.65
N GLN A 51 -7.27 -2.83 -0.93
CA GLN A 51 -7.29 -3.02 0.52
C GLN A 51 -7.79 -1.77 1.27
N CYS A 52 -7.38 -0.59 0.83
CA CYS A 52 -7.84 0.68 1.40
C CYS A 52 -9.34 0.90 1.13
N GLN A 53 -9.80 0.61 -0.08
CA GLN A 53 -11.21 0.70 -0.46
C GLN A 53 -12.07 -0.28 0.36
N ALA A 54 -11.68 -1.55 0.42
CA ALA A 54 -12.39 -2.55 1.22
C ALA A 54 -12.43 -2.16 2.72
N TYR A 55 -11.35 -1.58 3.24
CA TYR A 55 -11.34 -1.05 4.60
C TYR A 55 -12.35 0.10 4.79
N ARG A 56 -12.37 1.06 3.86
CA ARG A 56 -13.31 2.19 3.85
C ARG A 56 -14.76 1.74 3.71
N GLU A 57 -15.06 0.74 2.88
CA GLU A 57 -16.41 0.19 2.72
C GLU A 57 -16.88 -0.56 3.98
N GLN A 58 -15.99 -1.30 4.63
CA GLN A 58 -16.33 -2.04 5.86
C GLN A 58 -16.50 -1.14 7.10
N HIS A 59 -15.93 0.08 7.09
CA HIS A 59 -15.90 0.97 8.27
C HIS A 59 -16.48 2.37 8.00
N GLY A 60 -16.95 2.62 6.77
CA GLY A 60 -17.56 3.86 6.30
C GLY A 60 -19.06 3.69 6.09
N ASN A 61 -19.77 3.38 7.17
CA ASN A 61 -21.19 3.71 7.40
C ASN A 61 -21.40 3.89 8.91
#